data_AF-A0A816LJB0-F1
#
_entry.id   AF-A0A816LJB0-F1
#
_cell.length_a   1.000
_cell.length_b   1.000
_cell.length_c   1.000
_cell.angle_alpha   90.00
_cell.angle_beta   90.00
_cell.angle_gamma   90.00
#
_symmetry.space_group_name_H-M   'P 1'
#
loop_
_entity.id
_entity.type
_entity.pdbx_description
1 polymer ?
#
loop_
_entity_poly.entity_id
_entity_poly.type
_entity_poly.pdbx_seq_one_letter_code
_entity_poly.pdbx_strand_id
1 'polypeptide(L)'
;MNSSKLSQIIPHVASLSDQSDKIEMTTRLPSAGVDKSAAKIQAAFRSHQARLRLKKQAAWKMHEKLEYASEQTESKLKDMFDKLLKASETLSPSVAKLLQKAGLPVEEKELLKSTNPDNIPVESSYRGPRIDGPITRKTLVDLIEAFQQGQVLHEKYACVILHQARVILKSLPNFNHIDLSVLRHIHIIGDLHGQLADLLHIFNANGLPSTDNPYIFNGDFVDRGHNSVEVILLLMTSLVLYPSSVFLNRGIFVFV
;
A
#
# COMPACT_ATOMS: atom_id res chain seq x y z
N MET A 1 18.92 -25.58 41.40
CA MET A 1 19.51 -25.80 40.06
C MET A 1 18.95 -24.74 39.13
N ASN A 2 19.70 -23.87 38.47
CA ASN A 2 21.11 -23.52 38.57
C ASN A 2 21.23 -22.15 37.88
N SER A 3 21.98 -21.21 38.45
CA SER A 3 22.26 -19.86 37.94
C SER A 3 23.16 -19.87 36.68
N SER A 4 23.11 -20.93 35.87
CA SER A 4 24.10 -21.26 34.85
C SER A 4 23.56 -21.38 33.42
N LYS A 5 22.36 -20.85 33.12
CA LYS A 5 21.82 -20.83 31.74
C LYS A 5 21.62 -19.45 31.11
N LEU A 6 22.05 -18.37 31.77
CA LEU A 6 22.05 -17.02 31.20
C LEU A 6 23.38 -16.61 30.56
N SER A 7 24.38 -17.49 30.53
CA SER A 7 25.72 -17.21 29.96
C SER A 7 25.95 -17.73 28.53
N GLN A 8 24.94 -18.23 27.82
CA GLN A 8 25.13 -18.87 26.50
C GLN A 8 24.62 -18.09 25.27
N ILE A 9 24.24 -16.82 25.39
CA ILE A 9 23.85 -16.00 24.20
C ILE A 9 24.63 -14.69 24.13
N ILE A 10 25.93 -14.72 24.46
CA ILE A 10 26.87 -13.66 24.07
C ILE A 10 28.22 -14.29 23.73
N PRO A 11 28.47 -14.62 22.46
CA PRO A 11 29.81 -14.41 21.94
C PRO A 11 29.72 -13.75 20.57
N HIS A 12 29.80 -12.41 20.53
CA HIS A 12 30.44 -11.74 19.38
C HIS A 12 30.76 -10.25 19.55
N VAL A 13 30.52 -9.65 20.72
CA VAL A 13 30.83 -8.21 20.92
C VAL A 13 32.33 -7.95 21.15
N ALA A 14 33.14 -8.99 21.39
CA ALA A 14 34.57 -8.85 21.71
C ALA A 14 35.53 -9.09 20.53
N SER A 15 35.05 -9.41 19.31
CA SER A 15 35.95 -9.78 18.20
C SER A 15 35.92 -8.82 17.00
N LEU A 16 35.31 -7.64 17.12
CA LEU A 16 35.29 -6.63 16.05
C LEU A 16 36.00 -5.33 16.45
N SER A 17 36.73 -5.34 17.56
CA SER A 17 37.71 -4.28 17.88
C SER A 17 39.05 -4.46 17.15
N ASP A 18 39.21 -5.49 16.31
CA ASP A 18 40.52 -5.89 15.75
C ASP A 18 40.61 -5.81 14.21
N GLN A 19 39.64 -5.16 13.55
CA GLN A 19 39.69 -4.93 12.09
C GLN A 19 39.38 -3.48 11.70
N SER A 20 39.73 -2.52 12.55
CA SER A 20 39.84 -1.13 12.15
C SER A 20 41.33 -0.78 11.98
N ASP A 21 41.68 -0.35 10.77
CA ASP A 21 42.83 0.49 10.45
C ASP A 21 44.18 -0.19 10.18
N LYS A 22 44.24 -0.94 9.06
CA LYS A 22 45.40 -0.87 8.15
C LYS A 22 45.03 -0.10 6.87
N ILE A 23 44.93 1.21 7.00
CA ILE A 23 45.17 2.13 5.88
C ILE A 23 46.17 3.15 6.41
N GLU A 24 47.45 2.85 6.23
CA GLU A 24 48.52 3.84 6.31
C GLU A 24 48.26 4.91 5.22
N MET A 25 47.59 6.00 5.60
CA MET A 25 47.76 7.26 4.89
C MET A 25 48.90 8.03 5.56
N THR A 26 50.01 8.08 4.84
CA THR A 26 51.24 8.82 5.12
C THR A 26 50.92 10.31 5.24
N THR A 27 50.57 10.79 6.44
CA THR A 27 50.54 12.22 6.73
C THR A 27 51.87 12.65 7.32
N ARG A 28 52.68 13.34 6.49
CA ARG A 28 53.76 14.22 6.98
C ARG A 28 53.17 15.18 8.02
N LEU A 29 53.75 15.20 9.21
CA LEU A 29 53.44 16.18 10.26
C LEU A 29 53.68 17.61 9.70
N PRO A 30 52.67 18.50 9.68
CA PRO A 30 52.94 19.90 9.42
C PRO A 30 53.56 20.54 10.66
N SER A 31 54.51 21.44 10.41
CA SER A 31 55.25 22.24 11.38
C SER A 31 54.35 22.91 12.42
N ALA A 32 54.93 23.13 13.61
CA ALA A 32 54.35 23.82 14.75
C ALA A 32 53.61 25.11 14.33
N GLY A 33 52.29 25.11 14.48
CA GLY A 33 51.45 26.28 14.19
C GLY A 33 50.04 25.99 13.65
N VAL A 34 49.64 24.73 13.44
CA VAL A 34 48.30 24.43 12.89
C VAL A 34 47.23 24.51 13.98
N ASP A 35 46.23 25.36 13.73
CA ASP A 35 45.19 25.81 14.64
C ASP A 35 44.51 24.70 15.44
N LYS A 36 44.74 24.71 16.76
CA LYS A 36 44.05 23.84 17.74
C LYS A 36 42.52 23.89 17.60
N SER A 37 41.99 24.99 17.08
CA SER A 37 40.57 25.17 16.77
C SER A 37 40.09 24.28 15.62
N ALA A 38 40.87 24.15 14.53
CA ALA A 38 40.52 23.30 13.39
C ALA A 38 40.51 21.81 13.78
N ALA A 39 41.46 21.38 14.61
CA ALA A 39 41.49 20.02 15.14
C ALA A 39 40.25 19.70 16.02
N LYS A 40 39.80 20.66 16.84
CA LYS A 40 38.59 20.52 17.66
C LYS A 40 37.32 20.42 16.80
N ILE A 41 37.22 21.24 15.75
CA ILE A 41 36.08 21.21 14.81
C ILE A 41 36.02 19.86 14.08
N GLN A 42 37.16 19.36 13.59
CA GLN A 42 37.23 18.07 12.92
C GLN A 42 36.88 16.90 13.86
N ALA A 43 37.33 16.93 15.12
CA ALA A 43 36.97 15.92 16.11
C ALA A 43 35.46 15.92 16.42
N ALA A 44 34.86 17.10 16.57
CA ALA A 44 33.42 17.26 16.77
C ALA A 44 32.61 16.75 15.57
N PHE A 45 33.04 17.07 14.35
CA PHE A 45 32.40 16.60 13.12
C PHE A 45 32.48 15.07 12.98
N ARG A 46 33.64 14.47 13.22
CA ARG A 46 33.81 13.00 13.19
C ARG A 46 32.92 12.31 14.23
N SER A 47 32.81 12.89 15.42
CA SER A 47 31.93 12.39 16.49
C SER A 47 30.45 12.49 16.12
N HIS A 48 30.04 13.59 15.47
CA HIS A 48 28.69 13.77 14.96
C HIS A 48 28.36 12.74 13.87
N GLN A 49 29.26 12.55 12.89
CA GLN A 49 29.11 11.55 11.83
C GLN A 49 29.03 10.12 12.38
N ALA A 50 29.84 9.77 13.39
CA ALA A 50 29.77 8.48 14.07
C ALA A 50 28.40 8.25 14.75
N ARG A 51 27.85 9.28 15.42
CA ARG A 51 26.50 9.21 16.02
C ARG A 51 25.40 9.04 14.98
N LEU A 52 25.48 9.72 13.84
CA LEU A 52 24.51 9.56 12.75
C LEU A 52 24.53 8.13 12.20
N ARG A 53 25.73 7.56 11.99
CA ARG A 53 25.88 6.16 11.54
C ARG A 53 25.29 5.18 12.54
N LEU A 54 25.55 5.35 13.84
CA LEU A 54 24.98 4.53 14.91
C LEU A 54 23.44 4.63 14.95
N LYS A 55 22.88 5.83 14.84
CA LYS A 55 21.42 6.02 14.77
C LYS A 55 20.82 5.30 13.57
N LYS A 56 21.45 5.40 12.39
CA LYS A 56 21.00 4.71 11.18
C LYS A 56 21.05 3.18 11.34
N GLN A 57 22.13 2.65 11.91
CA GLN A 57 22.27 1.21 12.17
C GLN A 57 21.28 0.70 13.21
N ALA A 58 21.02 1.47 14.28
CA ALA A 58 20.02 1.12 15.29
C ALA A 58 18.60 1.11 14.70
N ALA A 59 18.27 2.11 13.89
CA ALA A 59 16.99 2.17 13.18
C ALA A 59 16.82 0.99 12.21
N TRP A 60 17.87 0.64 11.46
CA TRP A 60 17.87 -0.53 10.58
C TRP A 60 17.62 -1.83 11.34
N LYS A 61 18.33 -2.05 12.45
CA LYS A 61 18.15 -3.24 13.30
C LYS A 61 16.77 -3.29 13.96
N MET A 62 16.18 -2.14 14.28
CA MET A 62 14.80 -2.07 14.78
C MET A 62 13.81 -2.48 13.69
N HIS A 63 13.98 -1.96 12.48
CA HIS A 63 13.14 -2.30 11.33
C HIS A 63 13.22 -3.79 10.98
N GLU A 64 14.42 -4.35 10.87
CA GLU A 64 14.65 -5.78 10.60
C GLU A 64 13.99 -6.68 11.66
N LYS A 65 14.09 -6.31 12.94
CA LYS A 65 13.41 -7.05 14.02
C LYS A 65 11.89 -6.94 13.95
N LEU A 66 11.36 -5.79 13.55
CA LEU A 66 9.92 -5.59 13.38
C LEU A 66 9.40 -6.42 12.20
N GLU A 67 10.09 -6.40 11.06
CA GLU A 67 9.74 -7.22 9.88
C GLU A 67 9.80 -8.71 10.20
N TYR A 68 10.88 -9.16 10.85
CA TYR A 68 11.00 -10.57 11.25
C TYR A 68 9.89 -10.99 12.24
N ALA A 69 9.50 -10.09 13.16
CA ALA A 69 8.41 -10.35 14.09
C ALA A 69 7.04 -10.38 13.38
N SER A 70 6.81 -9.52 12.39
CA SER A 70 5.57 -9.54 11.59
C SER A 70 5.50 -10.80 10.72
N GLU A 71 6.58 -11.18 10.05
CA GLU A 71 6.64 -12.40 9.22
C GLU A 71 6.38 -13.65 10.06
N GLN A 72 6.95 -13.75 11.26
CA GLN A 72 6.65 -14.86 12.17
C GLN A 72 5.21 -14.88 12.63
N THR A 73 4.60 -13.71 12.83
CA THR A 73 3.20 -13.61 13.29
C THR A 73 2.25 -14.01 12.17
N GLU A 74 2.49 -13.56 10.95
CA GLU A 74 1.73 -13.96 9.75
C GLU A 74 1.87 -15.45 9.47
N SER A 75 3.09 -16.01 9.55
CA SER A 75 3.32 -17.44 9.37
C SER A 75 2.60 -18.28 10.43
N LYS A 76 2.60 -17.85 11.69
CA LYS A 76 1.86 -18.52 12.78
C LYS A 76 0.35 -18.42 12.60
N LEU A 77 -0.15 -17.25 12.20
CA LEU A 77 -1.57 -17.06 11.88
C LEU A 77 -2.00 -18.00 10.75
N LYS A 78 -1.23 -18.05 9.67
CA LYS A 78 -1.51 -18.92 8.53
C LYS A 78 -1.53 -20.40 8.93
N ASP A 79 -0.54 -20.85 9.69
CA ASP A 79 -0.49 -22.24 10.18
C ASP A 79 -1.64 -22.56 11.16
N MET A 80 -2.08 -21.59 11.97
CA MET A 80 -3.27 -21.72 12.80
C MET A 80 -4.55 -21.82 11.97
N PHE A 81 -4.70 -20.98 10.94
CA PHE A 81 -5.86 -21.01 10.04
C PHE A 81 -5.91 -22.30 9.22
N ASP A 82 -4.77 -22.78 8.72
CA ASP A 82 -4.68 -24.05 7.99
C ASP A 82 -5.04 -25.25 8.89
N LYS A 83 -4.65 -25.22 10.17
CA LYS A 83 -5.06 -26.23 11.16
C LYS A 83 -6.56 -26.15 11.48
N LEU A 84 -7.11 -24.94 11.61
CA LEU A 84 -8.54 -24.72 11.84
C LEU A 84 -9.39 -25.15 10.65
N LEU A 85 -8.96 -24.86 9.42
CA LEU A 85 -9.64 -25.28 8.19
C LEU A 85 -9.67 -26.81 8.08
N LYS A 86 -8.51 -27.47 8.28
CA LYS A 86 -8.43 -28.94 8.30
C LYS A 86 -9.27 -29.58 9.42
N ALA A 87 -9.36 -28.93 10.59
CA ALA A 87 -10.23 -29.38 11.67
C ALA A 87 -11.73 -29.12 11.39
N SER A 88 -12.05 -28.07 10.62
CA SER A 88 -13.42 -27.73 10.22
C SER A 88 -13.98 -28.69 9.16
N GLU A 89 -13.12 -29.26 8.31
CA GLU A 89 -13.49 -30.36 7.39
C GLU A 89 -13.97 -31.61 8.14
N THR A 90 -13.65 -31.73 9.44
CA THR A 90 -14.07 -32.84 10.32
C THR A 90 -15.24 -32.50 11.25
N LEU A 91 -15.70 -31.25 11.30
CA LEU A 91 -16.67 -30.76 12.31
C LEU A 91 -17.85 -30.00 11.69
N SER A 92 -19.04 -30.61 11.82
CA SER A 92 -20.42 -30.09 11.74
C SER A 92 -20.74 -28.91 10.79
N PRO A 93 -21.81 -29.01 9.96
CA PRO A 93 -22.31 -27.94 9.08
C PRO A 93 -22.49 -26.56 9.75
N SER A 94 -22.68 -26.52 11.07
CA SER A 94 -22.83 -25.29 11.85
C SER A 94 -21.53 -24.48 11.97
N VAL A 95 -20.35 -25.11 11.93
CA VAL A 95 -19.05 -24.41 11.99
C VAL A 95 -18.71 -23.80 10.62
N ALA A 96 -18.99 -24.52 9.53
CA ALA A 96 -18.88 -23.97 8.18
C ALA A 96 -19.74 -22.71 7.99
N LYS A 97 -20.95 -22.70 8.57
CA LYS A 97 -21.86 -21.54 8.56
C LYS A 97 -21.36 -20.36 9.40
N LEU A 98 -20.58 -20.62 10.46
CA LEU A 98 -19.93 -19.59 11.27
C LEU A 98 -18.66 -19.04 10.60
N LEU A 99 -17.88 -19.88 9.91
CA LEU A 99 -16.72 -19.47 9.11
C LEU A 99 -17.13 -18.63 7.90
N GLN A 100 -18.26 -18.95 7.26
CA GLN A 100 -18.90 -18.13 6.22
C GLN A 100 -19.31 -16.74 6.75
N LYS A 101 -19.66 -16.65 8.04
CA LYS A 101 -19.98 -15.39 8.73
C LYS A 101 -18.73 -14.60 9.15
N ALA A 102 -17.55 -15.22 9.09
CA ALA A 102 -16.26 -14.67 9.52
C ALA A 102 -15.33 -14.24 8.36
N GLY A 103 -15.80 -14.23 7.10
CA GLY A 103 -15.11 -13.54 6.00
C GLY A 103 -13.98 -14.30 5.30
N LEU A 104 -14.00 -15.64 5.28
CA LEU A 104 -13.15 -16.47 4.41
C LEU A 104 -13.93 -16.91 3.15
N PRO A 105 -13.23 -17.23 2.03
CA PRO A 105 -13.65 -16.84 0.68
C PRO A 105 -14.98 -17.48 0.27
N VAL A 106 -15.98 -16.62 0.08
CA VAL A 106 -17.17 -16.96 -0.72
C VAL A 106 -16.67 -17.46 -2.06
N GLU A 107 -17.13 -18.63 -2.49
CA GLU A 107 -16.79 -19.19 -3.81
C GLU A 107 -17.01 -18.07 -4.83
N GLU A 108 -15.97 -17.65 -5.57
CA GLU A 108 -16.00 -16.43 -6.40
C GLU A 108 -17.21 -16.43 -7.35
N LYS A 109 -17.59 -17.61 -7.82
CA LYS A 109 -18.75 -17.83 -8.67
C LYS A 109 -20.07 -17.51 -7.97
N GLU A 110 -20.21 -17.77 -6.68
CA GLU A 110 -21.38 -17.40 -5.88
C GLU A 110 -21.43 -15.90 -5.62
N LEU A 111 -20.29 -15.27 -5.33
CA LEU A 111 -20.21 -13.82 -5.15
C LEU A 111 -20.59 -13.07 -6.43
N LEU A 112 -20.10 -13.53 -7.59
CA LEU A 112 -20.43 -12.92 -8.89
C LEU A 112 -21.92 -13.13 -9.25
N LYS A 113 -22.51 -14.25 -8.85
CA LYS A 113 -23.96 -14.50 -9.03
C LYS A 113 -24.80 -13.60 -8.13
N SER A 114 -24.43 -13.45 -6.87
CA SER A 114 -25.20 -12.66 -5.90
C SER A 114 -25.12 -11.16 -6.15
N THR A 115 -24.02 -10.69 -6.74
CA THR A 115 -23.78 -9.26 -7.05
C THR A 115 -23.95 -8.93 -8.52
N ASN A 116 -24.69 -9.74 -9.29
CA ASN A 116 -24.91 -9.52 -10.71
C ASN A 116 -25.71 -8.22 -10.95
N PRO A 117 -25.15 -7.20 -11.66
CA PRO A 117 -25.84 -5.95 -11.95
C PRO A 117 -27.18 -6.10 -12.68
N ASP A 118 -27.36 -7.16 -13.47
CA ASP A 118 -28.60 -7.37 -14.24
C ASP A 118 -29.80 -7.73 -13.35
N ASN A 119 -29.53 -8.28 -12.16
CA ASN A 119 -30.56 -8.65 -11.19
C ASN A 119 -31.00 -7.48 -10.31
N ILE A 120 -30.34 -6.32 -10.43
CA ILE A 120 -30.58 -5.14 -9.59
C ILE A 120 -31.52 -4.20 -10.35
N PRO A 121 -32.81 -4.10 -9.97
CA PRO A 121 -33.74 -3.19 -10.62
C PRO A 121 -33.37 -1.74 -10.30
N VAL A 122 -33.39 -0.88 -11.32
CA VAL A 122 -33.21 0.57 -11.13
C VAL A 122 -34.58 1.22 -11.11
N GLU A 123 -34.93 1.88 -10.01
CA GLU A 123 -36.19 2.59 -9.90
C GLU A 123 -36.31 3.73 -10.93
N SER A 124 -37.53 3.99 -11.40
CA SER A 124 -37.81 5.12 -12.30
C SER A 124 -37.60 6.49 -11.64
N SER A 125 -37.55 6.52 -10.31
CA SER A 125 -37.26 7.69 -9.47
C SER A 125 -35.79 8.12 -9.55
N TYR A 126 -34.86 7.21 -9.90
CA TYR A 126 -33.43 7.48 -9.91
C TYR A 126 -33.04 8.49 -11.01
N ARG A 127 -32.42 9.59 -10.59
CA ARG A 127 -31.98 10.72 -11.43
C ARG A 127 -30.46 10.91 -11.51
N GLY A 128 -29.69 10.05 -10.84
CA GLY A 128 -28.23 10.11 -10.87
C GLY A 128 -27.64 9.50 -12.16
N PRO A 129 -26.30 9.42 -12.24
CA PRO A 129 -25.59 8.90 -13.41
C PRO A 129 -25.97 7.47 -13.75
N ARG A 130 -26.15 7.20 -15.04
CA ARG A 130 -26.47 5.88 -15.57
C ARG A 130 -25.35 5.37 -16.46
N ILE A 131 -24.95 4.13 -16.25
CA ILE A 131 -23.89 3.46 -17.01
C ILE A 131 -24.56 2.37 -17.85
N ASP A 132 -25.06 2.75 -19.01
CA ASP A 132 -25.72 1.86 -19.96
C ASP A 132 -24.75 1.56 -21.12
N GLY A 133 -23.67 0.83 -20.84
CA GLY A 133 -22.64 0.49 -21.83
C GLY A 133 -21.22 0.36 -21.26
N PRO A 134 -20.19 0.33 -22.13
CA PRO A 134 -18.80 0.33 -21.68
C PRO A 134 -18.47 1.62 -20.94
N ILE A 135 -17.60 1.52 -19.94
CA ILE A 135 -17.12 2.69 -19.20
C ILE A 135 -16.31 3.56 -20.16
N THR A 136 -16.71 4.83 -20.31
CA THR A 136 -16.04 5.80 -21.18
C THR A 136 -15.55 7.00 -20.38
N ARG A 137 -14.77 7.87 -21.02
CA ARG A 137 -14.35 9.13 -20.41
C ARG A 137 -15.55 10.00 -20.00
N LYS A 138 -16.65 9.95 -20.76
CA LYS A 138 -17.89 10.65 -20.40
C LYS A 138 -18.43 10.14 -19.07
N THR A 139 -18.45 8.82 -18.87
CA THR A 139 -18.86 8.19 -17.60
C THR A 139 -18.05 8.72 -16.42
N LEU A 140 -16.73 8.85 -16.56
CA LEU A 140 -15.89 9.39 -15.49
C LEU A 140 -16.24 10.86 -15.16
N VAL A 141 -16.45 11.69 -16.18
CA VAL A 141 -16.84 13.10 -16.00
C VAL A 141 -18.22 13.21 -15.35
N ASP A 142 -19.20 12.46 -15.84
CA ASP A 142 -20.57 12.45 -15.30
C ASP A 142 -20.57 12.01 -13.82
N LEU A 143 -19.73 11.05 -13.43
CA LEU A 143 -19.56 10.63 -12.05
C LEU A 143 -18.91 11.71 -11.18
N ILE A 144 -17.87 12.38 -11.69
CA ILE A 144 -17.22 13.49 -11.00
C ILE A 144 -18.23 14.60 -10.70
N GLU A 145 -19.00 15.02 -11.70
CA GLU A 145 -20.01 16.07 -11.55
C GLU A 145 -21.10 15.66 -10.56
N ALA A 146 -21.57 14.41 -10.62
CA ALA A 146 -22.58 13.89 -9.71
C ALA A 146 -22.09 13.83 -8.26
N PHE A 147 -20.88 13.33 -8.02
CA PHE A 147 -20.31 13.26 -6.67
C PHE A 147 -19.98 14.65 -6.11
N GLN A 148 -19.58 15.61 -6.95
CA GLN A 148 -19.45 17.01 -6.55
C GLN A 148 -20.78 17.62 -6.07
N GLN A 149 -21.89 17.21 -6.67
CA GLN A 149 -23.24 17.63 -6.29
C GLN A 149 -23.82 16.82 -5.11
N GLY A 150 -23.06 15.88 -4.56
CA GLY A 150 -23.52 14.99 -3.48
C GLY A 150 -24.55 13.96 -3.92
N GLN A 151 -24.63 13.64 -5.22
CA GLN A 151 -25.49 12.57 -5.72
C GLN A 151 -24.89 11.20 -5.43
N VAL A 152 -25.75 10.23 -5.13
CA VAL A 152 -25.33 8.84 -4.86
C VAL A 152 -25.45 8.01 -6.14
N LEU A 153 -24.40 7.23 -6.44
CA LEU A 153 -24.44 6.27 -7.54
C LEU A 153 -25.31 5.08 -7.18
N HIS A 154 -26.20 4.66 -8.08
CA HIS A 154 -27.03 3.47 -7.87
C HIS A 154 -26.15 2.21 -7.73
N GLU A 155 -26.53 1.30 -6.82
CA GLU A 155 -25.80 0.06 -6.54
C GLU A 155 -25.53 -0.79 -7.78
N LYS A 156 -26.50 -0.91 -8.70
CA LYS A 156 -26.32 -1.52 -10.03
C LYS A 156 -25.04 -1.04 -10.72
N TYR A 157 -24.88 0.28 -10.83
CA TYR A 157 -23.77 0.88 -11.57
C TYR A 157 -22.44 0.79 -10.79
N ALA A 158 -22.50 0.86 -9.47
CA ALA A 158 -21.34 0.57 -8.62
C ALA A 158 -20.86 -0.87 -8.83
N CYS A 159 -21.77 -1.86 -8.85
CA CYS A 159 -21.44 -3.25 -9.17
C CYS A 159 -20.81 -3.37 -10.56
N VAL A 160 -21.35 -2.71 -11.59
CA VAL A 160 -20.74 -2.73 -12.94
C VAL A 160 -19.27 -2.30 -12.91
N ILE A 161 -18.97 -1.17 -12.25
CA ILE A 161 -17.59 -0.67 -12.13
C ILE A 161 -16.70 -1.67 -11.38
N LEU A 162 -17.16 -2.15 -10.23
CA LEU A 162 -16.38 -3.04 -9.37
C LEU A 162 -16.11 -4.40 -10.03
N HIS A 163 -17.08 -4.96 -10.75
CA HIS A 163 -16.91 -6.21 -11.49
C HIS A 163 -15.87 -6.06 -12.61
N GLN A 164 -15.92 -4.97 -13.38
CA GLN A 164 -14.94 -4.71 -14.44
C GLN A 164 -13.54 -4.46 -13.86
N ALA A 165 -13.44 -3.64 -12.81
CA ALA A 165 -12.16 -3.36 -12.15
C ALA A 165 -11.55 -4.63 -11.55
N ARG A 166 -12.37 -5.51 -10.96
CA ARG A 166 -11.92 -6.81 -10.42
C ARG A 166 -11.25 -7.68 -11.48
N VAL A 167 -11.85 -7.79 -12.67
CA VAL A 167 -11.29 -8.58 -13.77
C VAL A 167 -9.90 -8.06 -14.15
N ILE A 168 -9.76 -6.73 -14.25
CA ILE A 168 -8.49 -6.08 -14.58
C ILE A 168 -7.47 -6.33 -13.47
N LEU A 169 -7.78 -5.99 -12.22
CA LEU A 169 -6.87 -6.14 -11.07
C LEU A 169 -6.37 -7.58 -10.92
N LYS A 170 -7.24 -8.58 -11.14
CA LYS A 170 -6.87 -10.00 -11.07
C LYS A 170 -5.92 -10.43 -12.18
N SER A 171 -5.98 -9.76 -13.34
CA SER A 171 -5.08 -10.04 -14.46
C SER A 171 -3.71 -9.38 -14.33
N LEU A 172 -3.58 -8.37 -13.45
CA LEU A 172 -2.33 -7.64 -13.26
C LEU A 172 -1.36 -8.40 -12.35
N PRO A 173 -0.04 -8.26 -12.58
CA PRO A 173 0.97 -8.80 -11.67
C PRO A 173 1.01 -8.00 -10.36
N ASN A 174 1.55 -8.61 -9.30
CA ASN A 174 1.76 -7.94 -8.01
C ASN A 174 2.73 -6.75 -8.11
N PHE A 175 3.67 -6.80 -9.06
CA PHE A 175 4.62 -5.73 -9.33
C PHE A 175 4.41 -5.21 -10.74
N ASN A 176 4.00 -3.95 -10.86
CA ASN A 176 3.85 -3.28 -12.14
C ASN A 176 5.16 -2.57 -12.50
N HIS A 177 5.69 -2.89 -13.69
CA HIS A 177 6.82 -2.19 -14.26
C HIS A 177 6.33 -1.09 -15.19
N ILE A 178 6.77 0.14 -14.94
CA ILE A 178 6.40 1.31 -15.75
C ILE A 178 7.66 1.80 -16.45
N ASP A 179 7.65 1.82 -17.77
CA ASP A 179 8.73 2.39 -18.57
C ASP A 179 8.55 3.90 -18.69
N LEU A 180 9.48 4.65 -18.10
CA LEU A 180 9.45 6.11 -18.10
C LEU A 180 10.02 6.71 -19.39
N SER A 181 10.69 5.95 -20.24
CA SER A 181 11.33 6.47 -21.45
C SER A 181 10.33 7.03 -22.47
N VAL A 182 9.11 6.51 -22.47
CA VAL A 182 8.01 6.94 -23.35
C VAL A 182 7.13 8.02 -22.69
N LEU A 183 7.24 8.20 -21.37
CA LEU A 183 6.41 9.10 -20.59
C LEU A 183 7.09 10.45 -20.37
N ARG A 184 6.33 11.55 -20.52
CA ARG A 184 6.84 12.89 -20.21
C ARG A 184 6.92 13.15 -18.71
N HIS A 185 5.93 12.65 -17.97
CA HIS A 185 5.80 12.79 -16.53
C HIS A 185 4.81 11.74 -16.00
N ILE A 186 4.76 11.57 -14.67
CA ILE A 186 3.82 10.71 -13.98
C ILE A 186 3.41 11.36 -12.66
N HIS A 187 2.13 11.25 -12.31
CA HIS A 187 1.62 11.77 -11.05
C HIS A 187 1.61 10.68 -9.99
N ILE A 188 2.32 10.91 -8.89
CA ILE A 188 2.31 10.00 -7.74
C ILE A 188 1.50 10.66 -6.63
N ILE A 189 0.38 10.04 -6.28
CA ILE A 189 -0.56 10.50 -5.27
C ILE A 189 -0.43 9.61 -4.05
N GLY A 190 -0.27 10.21 -2.88
CA GLY A 190 -0.28 9.50 -1.61
C GLY A 190 -1.69 9.20 -1.12
N ASP A 191 -1.85 9.10 0.20
CA ASP A 191 -3.11 8.78 0.82
C ASP A 191 -4.21 9.80 0.49
N LEU A 192 -5.42 9.30 0.25
CA LEU A 192 -6.62 10.13 0.06
C LEU A 192 -7.56 10.05 1.25
N HIS A 193 -7.57 8.93 1.98
CA HIS A 193 -8.42 8.73 3.16
C HIS A 193 -9.88 9.15 2.97
N GLY A 194 -10.49 8.88 1.82
CA GLY A 194 -11.88 9.25 1.52
C GLY A 194 -12.15 10.75 1.37
N GLN A 195 -11.11 11.56 1.12
CA GLN A 195 -11.23 13.01 0.87
C GLN A 195 -11.48 13.28 -0.61
N LEU A 196 -12.75 13.23 -1.02
CA LEU A 196 -13.16 13.46 -2.41
C LEU A 196 -12.72 14.85 -2.92
N ALA A 197 -12.83 15.90 -2.10
CA ALA A 197 -12.44 17.25 -2.49
C ALA A 197 -10.97 17.34 -2.93
N ASP A 198 -10.07 16.62 -2.25
CA ASP A 198 -8.65 16.60 -2.56
C ASP A 198 -8.38 15.86 -3.86
N LEU A 199 -9.03 14.70 -4.07
CA LEU A 199 -8.96 13.97 -5.34
C LEU A 199 -9.41 14.84 -6.52
N LEU A 200 -10.51 15.55 -6.37
CA LEU A 200 -11.04 16.46 -7.40
C LEU A 200 -10.11 17.65 -7.64
N HIS A 201 -9.50 18.18 -6.58
CA HIS A 201 -8.50 19.23 -6.71
C HIS A 201 -7.28 18.77 -7.50
N ILE A 202 -6.78 17.55 -7.23
CA ILE A 202 -5.69 16.91 -7.97
C ILE A 202 -6.03 16.78 -9.45
N PHE A 203 -7.24 16.30 -9.77
CA PHE A 203 -7.71 16.16 -11.15
C PHE A 203 -7.89 17.51 -11.86
N ASN A 204 -8.33 18.55 -11.14
CA ASN A 204 -8.46 19.88 -11.71
C ASN A 204 -7.09 20.54 -11.97
N ALA A 205 -6.13 20.36 -11.06
CA ALA A 205 -4.80 20.95 -11.17
C ALA A 205 -3.91 20.25 -12.21
N ASN A 206 -3.98 18.92 -12.29
CA ASN A 206 -3.07 18.10 -13.09
C ASN A 206 -3.75 17.48 -14.33
N GLY A 207 -5.05 17.71 -14.51
CA GLY A 207 -5.86 17.05 -15.54
C GLY A 207 -6.39 15.69 -15.10
N LEU A 208 -7.29 15.13 -15.90
CA LEU A 208 -7.82 13.79 -15.66
C LEU A 208 -6.81 12.72 -16.11
N PRO A 209 -6.88 11.51 -15.51
CA PRO A 209 -6.11 10.37 -15.99
C PRO A 209 -6.37 10.12 -17.47
N SER A 210 -5.30 9.81 -18.21
CA SER A 210 -5.37 9.40 -19.62
C SER A 210 -4.12 8.64 -20.01
N THR A 211 -4.06 8.13 -21.24
CA THR A 211 -2.86 7.44 -21.75
C THR A 211 -1.60 8.31 -21.70
N ASP A 212 -1.75 9.62 -21.95
CA ASP A 212 -0.65 10.59 -21.92
C ASP A 212 -0.46 11.25 -20.55
N ASN A 213 -1.36 10.97 -19.60
CA ASN A 213 -1.37 11.55 -18.25
C ASN A 213 -1.52 10.45 -17.18
N PRO A 214 -0.46 9.67 -16.89
CA PRO A 214 -0.53 8.53 -16.00
C PRO A 214 -0.51 8.92 -14.51
N TYR A 215 -1.21 8.11 -13.70
CA TYR A 215 -1.33 8.28 -12.25
C TYR A 215 -0.96 7.01 -11.50
N ILE A 216 -0.24 7.17 -10.39
CA ILE A 216 -0.01 6.13 -9.38
C ILE A 216 -0.65 6.61 -8.09
N PHE A 217 -1.60 5.85 -7.55
CA PHE A 217 -2.20 6.09 -6.25
C PHE A 217 -1.62 5.10 -5.24
N ASN A 218 -0.92 5.59 -4.23
CA ASN A 218 -0.09 4.78 -3.34
C ASN A 218 -0.78 4.41 -2.03
N GLY A 219 -1.92 3.72 -2.13
CA GLY A 219 -2.65 3.18 -0.98
C GLY A 219 -3.52 4.18 -0.21
N ASP A 220 -4.17 3.67 0.83
CA ASP A 220 -4.97 4.43 1.81
C ASP A 220 -5.98 5.39 1.17
N PHE A 221 -6.80 4.83 0.27
CA PHE A 221 -7.82 5.58 -0.46
C PHE A 221 -9.09 5.85 0.37
N VAL A 222 -9.35 5.02 1.38
CA VAL A 222 -10.62 4.94 2.13
C VAL A 222 -10.37 4.93 3.64
N ASP A 223 -11.44 5.03 4.45
CA ASP A 223 -11.57 4.88 5.92
C ASP A 223 -11.89 6.16 6.69
N ARG A 224 -11.02 7.17 6.67
CA ARG A 224 -11.15 8.31 7.61
C ARG A 224 -12.12 9.39 7.15
N GLY A 225 -12.29 9.52 5.84
CA GLY A 225 -13.08 10.56 5.19
C GLY A 225 -14.49 10.10 4.85
N HIS A 226 -15.39 11.07 4.80
CA HIS A 226 -16.82 10.87 4.59
C HIS A 226 -17.17 10.39 3.18
N ASN A 227 -16.28 10.56 2.19
CA ASN A 227 -16.54 10.26 0.78
C ASN A 227 -15.68 9.10 0.26
N SER A 228 -15.44 8.10 1.11
CA SER A 228 -14.63 6.93 0.77
C SER A 228 -15.20 6.14 -0.41
N VAL A 229 -16.53 6.05 -0.54
CA VAL A 229 -17.20 5.31 -1.60
C VAL A 229 -17.02 6.01 -2.96
N GLU A 230 -17.16 7.33 -2.98
CA GLU A 230 -17.00 8.15 -4.16
C GLU A 230 -15.55 8.13 -4.65
N VAL A 231 -14.59 8.26 -3.73
CA VAL A 231 -13.16 8.15 -4.03
C VAL A 231 -12.86 6.80 -4.68
N ILE A 232 -13.24 5.69 -4.05
CA ILE A 232 -12.90 4.37 -4.60
C ILE A 232 -13.60 4.11 -5.94
N LEU A 233 -14.85 4.56 -6.12
CA LEU A 233 -15.56 4.42 -7.40
C LEU A 233 -14.90 5.24 -8.52
N LEU A 234 -14.42 6.45 -8.25
CA LEU A 234 -13.68 7.25 -9.24
C LEU A 234 -12.33 6.61 -9.60
N LEU A 235 -11.61 6.08 -8.62
CA LEU A 235 -10.34 5.37 -8.85
C LEU A 235 -10.55 4.10 -9.67
N MET A 236 -11.56 3.29 -9.33
CA MET A 236 -11.89 2.07 -10.08
C MET A 236 -12.37 2.39 -11.50
N THR A 237 -13.17 3.44 -11.68
CA THR A 237 -13.60 3.89 -13.02
C THR A 237 -12.40 4.33 -13.85
N SER A 238 -11.46 5.07 -13.26
CA SER A 238 -10.23 5.52 -13.92
C SER A 238 -9.33 4.34 -14.29
N LEU A 239 -9.21 3.34 -13.42
CA LEU A 239 -8.48 2.09 -13.69
C LEU A 239 -9.11 1.32 -14.85
N VAL A 240 -10.44 1.17 -14.87
CA VAL A 240 -11.12 0.46 -15.96
C VAL A 240 -10.93 1.18 -17.30
N LEU A 241 -10.97 2.51 -17.28
CA LEU A 241 -10.81 3.32 -18.49
C LEU A 241 -9.36 3.34 -19.00
N TYR A 242 -8.38 3.33 -18.10
CA TYR A 242 -6.95 3.44 -18.42
C TYR A 242 -6.10 2.41 -17.64
N PRO A 243 -6.26 1.10 -17.90
CA PRO A 243 -5.59 0.05 -17.12
C PRO A 243 -4.07 0.04 -17.26
N SER A 244 -3.52 0.67 -18.30
CA SER A 244 -2.07 0.79 -18.52
C SER A 244 -1.47 2.10 -18.02
N SER A 245 -2.29 3.03 -17.51
CA SER A 245 -1.85 4.38 -17.13
C SER A 245 -2.31 4.79 -15.74
N VAL A 246 -3.25 4.06 -15.13
CA VAL A 246 -3.69 4.25 -13.74
C VAL A 246 -3.27 3.03 -12.93
N PHE A 247 -2.44 3.26 -11.92
CA PHE A 247 -1.91 2.22 -11.05
C PHE A 247 -2.42 2.46 -9.63
N LEU A 248 -3.04 1.44 -9.04
CA LEU A 248 -3.53 1.46 -7.67
C LEU A 248 -2.69 0.50 -6.84
N ASN A 249 -1.80 1.03 -5.99
CA ASN A 249 -1.06 0.22 -5.05
C ASN A 249 -1.89 -0.01 -3.79
N ARG A 250 -1.82 -1.22 -3.25
CA ARG A 250 -2.53 -1.58 -2.01
C ARG A 250 -1.91 -0.82 -0.83
N GLY A 251 -2.74 -0.10 -0.08
CA GLY A 251 -2.37 0.48 1.22
C GLY A 251 -2.66 -0.48 2.37
N ILE A 252 -2.32 -0.07 3.59
CA ILE A 252 -2.57 -0.87 4.81
C ILE A 252 -4.07 -1.07 5.04
N PHE A 253 -4.87 -0.04 4.76
CA PHE A 253 -6.30 -0.04 5.02
C PHE A 253 -7.16 -0.69 3.93
N VAL A 254 -6.55 -1.08 2.81
CA VAL A 254 -7.27 -1.77 1.73
C VAL A 254 -7.04 -3.28 1.88
N PHE A 255 -7.98 -4.00 2.49
CA PHE A 255 -8.03 -5.46 2.43
C PHE A 255 -8.86 -5.90 1.21
N VAL A 256 -8.18 -6.30 0.13
CA VAL A 256 -8.78 -7.08 -0.97
C VAL A 256 -8.36 -8.54 -0.81
#